data_AF-A0A4Z2C3V6-F1
#
_entry.id   AF-A0A4Z2C3V6-F1
#
_cell.length_a   1.000
_cell.length_b   1.000
_cell.length_c   1.000
_cell.angle_alpha   90.00
_cell.angle_beta   90.00
_cell.angle_gamma   90.00
#
_symmetry.space_group_name_H-M   'P 1'
#
loop_
_entity.id
_entity.type
_entity.pdbx_description
1 polymer ?
#
loop_
_entity_poly.entity_id
_entity_poly.type
_entity_poly.pdbx_seq_one_letter_code
_entity_poly.pdbx_strand_id
1 'polypeptide(L)'
;MKHAAVSPIGKELLPDRAVTHMHRIAMSSVKLLRPRLNGILFKLTFEEQVNNIRPDIMNVTFACEEVKKSEGFSKLLELVLLVGNFMNSGSRNAQTFGFNIAFLSKLRDTKSISQNTTLLHFLAEKCERNYESILRFPEELEHVEAASRVSAEILKSSLTTMERQIQRLENDIEHFPKTDDEQDKFHSREQYEKLAMMHKNMQKLYEGLGNFFAFDPHSVSMEDFFGDLANFRVLFLEAVKENHKKREMEEKIKRAKLAKEKAEREKQERQQKKKQLIDMNK
;
A
#
# COMPACT_ATOMS: atom_id res chain seq x y z
N MET A 1 33.69 29.51 -72.68
CA MET A 1 33.35 28.18 -73.27
C MET A 1 34.46 27.22 -72.85
N LYS A 2 34.28 26.14 -72.07
CA LYS A 2 33.10 25.36 -71.68
C LYS A 2 33.33 24.80 -70.26
N HIS A 3 32.23 24.62 -69.55
CA HIS A 3 32.10 23.84 -68.32
C HIS A 3 32.43 22.35 -68.53
N ALA A 4 32.92 21.71 -67.46
CA ALA A 4 32.63 20.36 -66.95
C ALA A 4 33.91 19.76 -66.33
N ALA A 5 33.95 19.09 -65.19
CA ALA A 5 32.98 18.87 -64.12
C ALA A 5 33.80 18.48 -62.88
N VAL A 6 33.34 18.92 -61.71
CA VAL A 6 33.78 18.40 -60.41
C VAL A 6 33.22 17.00 -60.24
N SER A 7 34.05 16.02 -59.87
CA SER A 7 33.63 15.00 -58.89
C SER A 7 34.86 14.37 -58.21
N PRO A 8 34.87 14.25 -56.87
CA PRO A 8 36.07 13.95 -56.10
C PRO A 8 36.30 12.45 -56.00
N ILE A 9 37.51 12.03 -56.37
CA ILE A 9 38.05 10.73 -55.98
C ILE A 9 38.37 10.79 -54.49
N GLY A 10 37.87 9.81 -53.73
CA GLY A 10 38.45 9.44 -52.44
C GLY A 10 37.83 10.07 -51.21
N LYS A 11 36.54 9.83 -50.94
CA LYS A 11 36.12 9.69 -49.53
C LYS A 11 36.52 8.28 -49.09
N GLU A 12 37.64 8.18 -48.38
CA GLU A 12 37.96 7.05 -47.51
C GLU A 12 36.84 6.83 -46.49
N LEU A 13 35.85 6.00 -46.86
CA LEU A 13 34.86 5.43 -45.94
C LEU A 13 35.08 3.91 -45.75
N LEU A 14 36.28 3.42 -46.07
CA LEU A 14 36.64 2.01 -46.01
C LEU A 14 37.06 1.44 -44.63
N PRO A 15 37.47 2.22 -43.59
CA PRO A 15 37.84 1.59 -42.32
C PRO A 15 36.63 1.03 -41.58
N ASP A 16 35.47 1.66 -41.66
CA ASP A 16 34.28 1.28 -40.89
C ASP A 16 33.66 -0.06 -41.37
N ARG A 17 33.66 -0.31 -42.70
CA ARG A 17 33.23 -1.60 -43.25
C ARG A 17 34.20 -2.73 -42.93
N ALA A 18 35.51 -2.47 -42.98
CA ALA A 18 36.53 -3.44 -42.64
C ALA A 18 36.48 -3.80 -41.14
N VAL A 19 36.35 -2.80 -40.26
CA VAL A 19 36.16 -2.99 -38.82
C VAL A 19 34.87 -3.76 -38.53
N THR A 20 33.75 -3.39 -39.16
CA THR A 20 32.47 -4.10 -39.01
C THR A 20 32.57 -5.56 -39.49
N HIS A 21 33.29 -5.81 -40.58
CA HIS A 21 33.51 -7.16 -41.11
C HIS A 21 34.40 -8.00 -40.19
N MET A 22 35.50 -7.44 -39.70
CA MET A 22 36.38 -8.09 -38.71
C MET A 22 35.64 -8.39 -37.40
N HIS A 23 34.81 -7.47 -36.93
CA HIS A 23 33.95 -7.68 -35.77
C HIS A 23 32.97 -8.83 -36.00
N ARG A 24 32.36 -8.89 -37.19
CA ARG A 24 31.44 -9.97 -37.57
C ARG A 24 32.14 -11.34 -37.62
N ILE A 25 33.36 -11.40 -38.18
CA ILE A 25 34.17 -12.62 -38.21
C ILE A 25 34.50 -13.07 -36.78
N ALA A 26 34.96 -12.15 -35.91
CA ALA A 26 35.27 -12.44 -34.52
C ALA A 26 34.05 -12.88 -33.70
N MET A 27 32.86 -12.32 -33.96
CA MET A 27 31.62 -12.80 -33.34
C MET A 27 31.22 -14.19 -33.86
N SER A 28 31.43 -14.47 -35.15
CA SER A 28 31.06 -15.74 -35.77
C SER A 28 31.92 -16.93 -35.31
N SER A 29 33.13 -16.67 -34.79
CA SER A 29 34.02 -17.71 -34.27
C SER A 29 33.63 -18.17 -32.85
N VAL A 30 32.78 -17.42 -32.14
CA VAL A 30 32.28 -17.81 -30.82
C VAL A 30 31.15 -18.82 -30.99
N LYS A 31 31.42 -20.08 -30.64
CA LYS A 31 30.39 -21.13 -30.60
C LYS A 31 29.27 -20.75 -29.62
N LEU A 32 28.02 -20.94 -30.05
CA LEU A 32 26.83 -20.69 -29.25
C LEU A 32 26.79 -19.25 -28.69
N LEU A 33 27.22 -18.26 -29.50
CA LEU A 33 27.28 -16.86 -29.11
C LEU A 33 25.96 -16.33 -28.52
N ARG A 34 24.82 -16.64 -29.14
CA ARG A 34 23.50 -16.18 -28.66
C ARG A 34 23.16 -16.71 -27.25
N PRO A 35 23.18 -18.04 -26.99
CA PRO A 35 23.08 -18.59 -25.64
C PRO A 35 24.03 -17.96 -24.62
N ARG A 36 25.31 -17.76 -24.99
CA ARG A 36 26.31 -17.13 -24.11
C ARG A 36 25.96 -15.70 -23.75
N LEU A 37 25.56 -14.88 -24.73
CA LEU A 37 25.14 -13.50 -24.50
C LEU A 37 23.89 -13.43 -23.62
N ASN A 38 22.92 -14.33 -23.84
CA ASN A 38 21.72 -14.41 -23.01
C ASN A 38 22.05 -14.81 -21.57
N GLY A 39 22.95 -15.78 -21.37
CA GLY A 39 23.40 -16.19 -20.05
C GLY A 39 24.15 -15.08 -19.30
N ILE A 40 25.02 -14.35 -19.99
CA ILE A 40 25.71 -13.18 -19.42
C ILE A 40 24.70 -12.09 -19.03
N LEU A 41 23.76 -11.75 -19.92
CA LEU A 41 22.72 -10.77 -19.63
C LEU A 41 21.88 -11.17 -18.43
N PHE A 42 21.49 -12.46 -18.33
CA PHE A 42 20.75 -12.96 -17.19
C PHE A 42 21.58 -12.86 -15.91
N LYS A 43 22.85 -13.29 -15.92
CA LYS A 43 23.77 -13.17 -14.78
C LYS A 43 23.90 -11.73 -14.28
N LEU A 44 23.97 -10.76 -15.20
CA LEU A 44 24.09 -9.34 -14.87
C LEU A 44 22.78 -8.71 -14.33
N THR A 45 21.62 -9.23 -14.74
CA THR A 45 20.31 -8.66 -14.36
C THR A 45 19.61 -9.43 -13.25
N PHE A 46 20.07 -10.64 -12.91
CA PHE A 46 19.39 -11.53 -11.96
C PHE A 46 19.26 -10.90 -10.56
N GLU A 47 20.33 -10.34 -10.03
CA GLU A 47 20.33 -9.73 -8.70
C GLU A 47 19.37 -8.55 -8.62
N GLU A 48 19.31 -7.72 -9.67
CA GLU A 48 18.35 -6.62 -9.78
C GLU A 48 16.91 -7.16 -9.80
N GLN A 49 16.62 -8.18 -10.61
CA GLN A 49 15.29 -8.80 -10.65
C GLN A 49 14.87 -9.34 -9.28
N VAL A 50 15.77 -10.02 -8.56
CA VAL A 50 15.52 -10.52 -7.20
C VAL A 50 15.27 -9.36 -6.22
N ASN A 51 16.07 -8.30 -6.29
CA ASN A 51 15.94 -7.13 -5.43
C ASN A 51 14.67 -6.31 -5.71
N ASN A 52 14.09 -6.43 -6.91
CA ASN A 52 12.80 -5.82 -7.24
C ASN A 52 11.62 -6.68 -6.75
N ILE A 53 11.71 -8.01 -6.85
CA ILE A 53 10.61 -8.93 -6.50
C ILE A 53 10.51 -9.16 -4.98
N ARG A 54 11.65 -9.26 -4.29
CA ARG A 54 11.70 -9.62 -2.86
C ARG A 54 10.95 -8.64 -1.96
N PRO A 55 11.11 -7.30 -2.08
CA PRO A 55 10.40 -6.34 -1.23
C PRO A 55 8.88 -6.46 -1.37
N ASP A 56 8.37 -6.68 -2.58
CA ASP A 56 6.95 -6.84 -2.83
C ASP A 56 6.37 -8.05 -2.09
N ILE A 57 7.07 -9.20 -2.15
CA ILE A 57 6.69 -10.40 -1.38
C ILE A 57 6.70 -10.11 0.12
N MET A 58 7.74 -9.41 0.60
CA MET A 58 7.88 -9.09 2.02
C MET A 58 6.78 -8.15 2.51
N ASN A 59 6.46 -7.10 1.76
CA ASN A 59 5.40 -6.14 2.10
C ASN A 59 4.06 -6.85 2.27
N VAL A 60 3.67 -7.71 1.32
CA VAL A 60 2.42 -8.47 1.41
C VAL A 60 2.47 -9.48 2.56
N THR A 61 3.60 -10.15 2.75
CA THR A 61 3.79 -11.11 3.85
C THR A 61 3.61 -10.44 5.21
N PHE A 62 4.28 -9.31 5.44
CA PHE A 62 4.16 -8.56 6.69
C PHE A 62 2.77 -7.98 6.87
N ALA A 63 2.17 -7.40 5.83
CA ALA A 63 0.80 -6.91 5.90
C ALA A 63 -0.19 -8.03 6.28
N CYS A 64 -0.04 -9.24 5.74
CA CYS A 64 -0.86 -10.39 6.14
C CYS A 64 -0.71 -10.71 7.64
N GLU A 65 0.51 -10.72 8.16
CA GLU A 65 0.76 -11.02 9.56
C GLU A 65 0.25 -9.91 10.50
N GLU A 66 0.52 -8.65 10.15
CA GLU A 66 0.08 -7.46 10.88
C GLU A 66 -1.44 -7.42 11.03
N VAL A 67 -2.16 -7.57 9.92
CA VAL A 67 -3.63 -7.54 9.93
C VAL A 67 -4.21 -8.68 10.78
N LYS A 68 -3.60 -9.86 10.72
CA LYS A 68 -4.05 -11.02 11.51
C LYS A 68 -3.72 -10.90 13.00
N LYS A 69 -2.60 -10.26 13.35
CA LYS A 69 -2.11 -10.16 14.74
C LYS A 69 -2.56 -8.87 15.43
N SER A 70 -3.07 -7.88 14.70
CA SER A 70 -3.49 -6.60 15.25
C SER A 70 -4.68 -6.75 16.20
N GLU A 71 -4.40 -6.57 17.49
CA GLU A 71 -5.43 -6.55 18.53
C GLU A 71 -6.30 -5.29 18.43
N GLY A 72 -5.69 -4.14 18.07
CA GLY A 72 -6.41 -2.88 17.90
C GLY A 72 -7.44 -2.99 16.79
N PHE A 73 -7.06 -3.57 15.65
CA PHE A 73 -7.95 -3.77 14.51
C PHE A 73 -9.05 -4.80 14.84
N SER A 74 -8.72 -5.90 15.51
CA SER A 74 -9.71 -6.91 15.91
C SER A 74 -10.80 -6.31 16.83
N LYS A 75 -10.40 -5.52 17.83
CA LYS A 75 -11.33 -4.82 18.73
C LYS A 75 -12.16 -3.75 18.00
N LEU A 76 -11.59 -3.10 16.99
CA LEU A 76 -12.33 -2.17 16.13
C LEU A 76 -13.44 -2.88 15.36
N LEU A 77 -13.15 -4.05 14.76
CA LEU A 77 -14.14 -4.85 14.05
C LEU A 77 -15.29 -5.29 14.97
N GLU A 78 -14.99 -5.70 16.20
CA GLU A 78 -15.99 -6.03 17.21
C GLU A 78 -16.89 -4.82 17.54
N LEU A 79 -16.29 -3.63 17.72
CA LEU A 79 -17.05 -2.41 17.97
C LEU A 79 -17.95 -2.03 16.79
N VAL A 80 -17.45 -2.16 15.56
CA VAL A 80 -18.23 -1.93 14.33
C VAL A 80 -19.39 -2.92 14.25
N LEU A 81 -19.15 -4.20 14.53
CA LEU A 81 -20.18 -5.23 14.54
C LEU A 81 -21.26 -4.93 15.59
N LEU A 82 -20.85 -4.57 16.81
CA LEU A 82 -21.77 -4.22 17.90
C LEU A 82 -22.66 -3.03 17.52
N VAL A 83 -22.06 -1.95 17.03
CA VAL A 83 -22.81 -0.74 16.65
C VAL A 83 -23.70 -1.02 15.44
N GLY A 84 -23.20 -1.75 14.45
CA GLY A 84 -23.98 -2.17 13.27
C GLY A 84 -25.19 -3.02 13.64
N ASN A 85 -25.02 -4.01 14.53
CA ASN A 85 -26.12 -4.85 15.01
C ASN A 85 -27.17 -4.06 15.80
N PHE A 86 -26.74 -3.09 16.62
CA PHE A 86 -27.66 -2.21 17.32
C PHE A 86 -28.47 -1.35 16.35
N MET A 87 -27.81 -0.74 15.36
CA MET A 87 -28.45 0.12 14.36
C MET A 87 -29.38 -0.65 13.42
N ASN A 88 -29.05 -1.90 13.09
CA ASN A 88 -29.83 -2.75 12.19
C ASN A 88 -30.91 -3.56 12.91
N SER A 89 -31.16 -3.31 14.20
CA SER A 89 -32.22 -3.98 14.96
C SER A 89 -33.57 -3.82 14.27
N GLY A 90 -34.28 -4.93 14.07
CA GLY A 90 -35.56 -4.98 13.34
C GLY A 90 -35.46 -5.01 11.81
N SER A 91 -34.25 -5.03 11.24
CA SER A 91 -34.03 -5.26 9.79
C SER A 91 -33.61 -6.70 9.49
N ARG A 92 -33.52 -7.06 8.20
CA ARG A 92 -32.95 -8.35 7.75
C ARG A 92 -31.50 -8.56 8.19
N ASN A 93 -30.77 -7.48 8.47
CA ASN A 93 -29.38 -7.50 8.90
C ASN A 93 -29.23 -7.37 10.43
N ALA A 94 -30.29 -7.61 11.20
CA ALA A 94 -30.19 -7.69 12.66
C ALA A 94 -29.43 -8.95 13.08
N GLN A 95 -28.63 -8.84 14.15
CA GLN A 95 -27.93 -9.98 14.79
C GLN A 95 -27.01 -10.76 13.84
N THR A 96 -26.27 -10.08 12.96
CA THR A 96 -25.25 -10.75 12.16
C THR A 96 -24.03 -11.11 13.01
N PHE A 97 -23.35 -12.19 12.65
CA PHE A 97 -22.12 -12.64 13.32
C PHE A 97 -20.85 -11.99 12.74
N GLY A 98 -20.98 -11.27 11.63
CA GLY A 98 -19.85 -10.64 10.95
C GLY A 98 -20.30 -9.76 9.79
N PHE A 99 -19.33 -9.12 9.15
CA PHE A 99 -19.49 -8.31 7.96
C PHE A 99 -18.22 -8.40 7.11
N ASN A 100 -18.33 -8.11 5.81
CA ASN A 100 -17.18 -8.08 4.91
C ASN A 100 -16.33 -6.82 5.17
N ILE A 101 -15.00 -6.94 5.24
CA ILE A 101 -14.06 -5.84 5.46
C ILE A 101 -14.27 -4.65 4.52
N ALA A 102 -14.66 -4.87 3.25
CA ALA A 102 -14.96 -3.81 2.30
C ALA A 102 -16.08 -2.85 2.78
N PHE A 103 -16.88 -3.27 3.76
CA PHE A 103 -17.89 -2.43 4.40
C PHE A 103 -17.28 -1.29 5.24
N LEU A 104 -16.05 -1.43 5.74
CA LEU A 104 -15.40 -0.42 6.58
C LEU A 104 -15.33 0.95 5.89
N SER A 105 -15.05 0.96 4.58
CA SER A 105 -15.04 2.18 3.75
C SER A 105 -16.41 2.89 3.71
N LYS A 106 -17.51 2.16 3.90
CA LYS A 106 -18.89 2.69 3.86
C LYS A 106 -19.34 3.33 5.17
N LEU A 107 -18.57 3.17 6.26
CA LEU A 107 -18.88 3.79 7.55
C LEU A 107 -18.88 5.33 7.48
N ARG A 108 -18.13 5.91 6.53
CA ARG A 108 -18.14 7.35 6.27
C ARG A 108 -19.45 7.83 5.63
N ASP A 109 -20.14 6.97 4.88
CA ASP A 109 -21.33 7.36 4.11
C ASP A 109 -22.60 7.40 4.97
N THR A 110 -22.58 6.70 6.11
CA THR A 110 -23.70 6.70 7.06
C THR A 110 -23.67 7.96 7.91
N LYS A 111 -24.59 8.89 7.66
CA LYS A 111 -24.67 10.17 8.37
C LYS A 111 -25.69 10.16 9.51
N SER A 112 -25.41 10.95 10.54
CA SER A 112 -26.38 11.31 11.57
C SER A 112 -27.56 12.11 11.00
N ILE A 113 -28.67 12.18 11.76
CA ILE A 113 -29.87 12.95 11.40
C ILE A 113 -29.54 14.43 11.14
N SER A 114 -28.61 15.00 11.91
CA SER A 114 -28.16 16.39 11.76
C SER A 114 -27.15 16.59 10.62
N GLN A 115 -26.77 15.52 9.90
CA GLN A 115 -25.76 15.48 8.82
C GLN A 115 -24.36 16.02 9.17
N ASN A 116 -24.14 16.41 10.41
CA ASN A 116 -22.89 17.04 10.89
C ASN A 116 -21.84 16.03 11.40
N THR A 117 -22.17 14.75 11.42
CA THR A 117 -21.26 13.67 11.80
C THR A 117 -21.64 12.38 11.08
N THR A 118 -20.64 11.54 10.82
CA THR A 118 -20.82 10.22 10.22
C THR A 118 -20.68 9.12 11.28
N LEU A 119 -21.04 7.89 10.92
CA LEU A 119 -20.84 6.72 11.79
C LEU A 119 -19.35 6.51 12.09
N LEU A 120 -18.48 6.74 11.09
CA LEU A 120 -17.04 6.69 11.29
C LEU A 120 -16.55 7.70 12.35
N HIS A 121 -17.04 8.95 12.31
CA HIS A 121 -16.72 9.95 13.32
C HIS A 121 -17.20 9.54 14.72
N PHE A 122 -18.41 8.97 14.81
CA PHE A 122 -18.94 8.47 16.07
C PHE A 122 -18.09 7.32 16.64
N LEU A 123 -17.69 6.37 15.80
CA LEU A 123 -16.82 5.26 16.19
C LEU A 123 -15.44 5.76 16.62
N ALA A 124 -14.83 6.67 15.87
CA ALA A 124 -13.56 7.29 16.22
C ALA A 124 -13.63 8.00 17.57
N GLU A 125 -14.67 8.81 17.82
CA GLU A 125 -14.89 9.49 19.11
C GLU A 125 -15.07 8.49 20.26
N LYS A 126 -15.78 7.38 20.02
CA LYS A 126 -15.93 6.30 21.01
C LYS A 126 -14.62 5.61 21.31
N CYS A 127 -13.78 5.37 20.31
CA CYS A 127 -12.45 4.81 20.51
C CYS A 127 -11.59 5.75 21.35
N GLU A 128 -11.60 7.05 21.05
CA GLU A 128 -10.84 8.05 21.81
C GLU A 128 -11.23 8.17 23.28
N ARG A 129 -12.50 7.98 23.61
CA ARG A 129 -12.98 8.15 24.99
C ARG A 129 -12.88 6.89 25.83
N ASN A 130 -13.11 5.73 25.22
CA ASN A 130 -13.36 4.50 25.96
C ASN A 130 -12.40 3.35 25.60
N TYR A 131 -11.73 3.42 24.44
CA TYR A 131 -10.96 2.30 23.89
C TYR A 131 -9.65 2.78 23.26
N GLU A 132 -8.79 3.40 24.06
CA GLU A 132 -7.50 3.95 23.60
C GLU A 132 -6.61 2.90 22.92
N SER A 133 -6.71 1.62 23.32
CA SER A 133 -5.98 0.52 22.67
C SER A 133 -6.33 0.35 21.19
N ILE A 134 -7.54 0.72 20.77
CA ILE A 134 -7.94 0.63 19.36
C ILE A 134 -7.20 1.68 18.54
N LEU A 135 -6.92 2.86 19.08
CA LEU A 135 -6.31 3.96 18.32
C LEU A 135 -4.92 3.64 17.76
N ARG A 136 -4.28 2.57 18.25
CA ARG A 136 -2.94 2.11 17.82
C ARG A 136 -2.95 1.20 16.60
N PHE A 137 -4.14 0.76 16.14
CA PHE A 137 -4.23 -0.11 14.98
C PHE A 137 -3.59 0.49 13.70
N PRO A 138 -3.64 1.81 13.44
CA PRO A 138 -2.99 2.38 12.26
C PRO A 138 -1.47 2.19 12.27
N GLU A 139 -0.83 2.16 13.43
CA GLU A 139 0.60 1.87 13.57
C GLU A 139 0.89 0.37 13.51
N GLU A 140 -0.04 -0.48 13.93
CA GLU A 140 0.08 -1.95 13.83
C GLU A 140 0.00 -2.46 12.38
N LEU A 141 -0.50 -1.65 11.45
CA LEU A 141 -0.72 -1.99 10.03
C LEU A 141 0.22 -1.21 9.10
N GLU A 142 1.52 -1.26 9.37
CA GLU A 142 2.55 -0.48 8.67
C GLU A 142 2.65 -0.82 7.18
N HIS A 143 2.67 -2.11 6.83
CA HIS A 143 2.95 -2.56 5.47
C HIS A 143 1.71 -2.59 4.57
N VAL A 144 0.51 -2.35 5.11
CA VAL A 144 -0.75 -2.43 4.35
C VAL A 144 -0.76 -1.49 3.14
N GLU A 145 -0.23 -0.27 3.28
CA GLU A 145 -0.17 0.69 2.18
C GLU A 145 0.83 0.28 1.08
N ALA A 146 1.93 -0.37 1.46
CA ALA A 146 2.89 -0.91 0.50
C ALA A 146 2.31 -2.13 -0.21
N ALA A 147 1.67 -3.04 0.53
CA ALA A 147 1.02 -4.23 0.00
C ALA A 147 -0.11 -3.90 -1.00
N SER A 148 -0.87 -2.80 -0.78
CA SER A 148 -1.92 -2.38 -1.70
C SER A 148 -1.42 -1.94 -3.08
N ARG A 149 -0.11 -1.69 -3.23
CA ARG A 149 0.51 -1.31 -4.51
C ARG A 149 1.14 -2.50 -5.25
N VAL A 150 1.21 -3.66 -4.61
CA VAL A 150 1.82 -4.87 -5.19
C VAL A 150 0.78 -5.58 -6.05
N SER A 151 1.08 -5.78 -7.33
CA SER A 151 0.24 -6.59 -8.22
C SER A 151 0.64 -8.06 -8.14
N ALA A 152 -0.29 -8.91 -7.69
CA ALA A 152 -0.07 -10.35 -7.60
C ALA A 152 0.20 -10.98 -8.98
N GLU A 153 -0.41 -10.45 -10.04
CA GLU A 153 -0.21 -10.92 -11.41
C GLU A 153 1.19 -10.63 -11.93
N ILE A 154 1.67 -9.39 -11.74
CA ILE A 154 3.03 -8.98 -12.13
C ILE A 154 4.05 -9.83 -11.38
N LEU A 155 3.85 -10.03 -10.08
CA LEU A 155 4.75 -10.81 -9.24
C LEU A 155 4.87 -12.27 -9.72
N LYS A 156 3.73 -12.91 -9.99
CA LYS A 156 3.67 -14.27 -10.53
C LYS A 156 4.33 -14.36 -11.91
N SER A 157 4.10 -13.38 -12.78
CA SER A 157 4.67 -13.33 -14.12
C SER A 157 6.20 -13.19 -14.08
N SER A 158 6.71 -12.31 -13.22
CA SER A 158 8.14 -12.10 -13.00
C SER A 158 8.84 -13.37 -12.50
N LEU A 159 8.26 -14.04 -11.50
CA LEU A 159 8.80 -15.31 -10.99
C LEU A 159 8.80 -16.41 -12.05
N THR A 160 7.71 -16.54 -12.82
CA THR A 160 7.62 -17.54 -13.90
C THR A 160 8.64 -17.26 -15.00
N THR A 161 8.88 -15.98 -15.32
CA THR A 161 9.87 -15.57 -16.32
C THR A 161 11.29 -15.88 -15.85
N MET A 162 11.60 -15.57 -14.60
CA MET A 162 12.89 -15.89 -13.98
C MET A 162 13.15 -17.39 -13.96
N GLU A 163 12.15 -18.21 -13.61
CA GLU A 163 12.27 -19.68 -13.64
C GLU A 163 12.65 -20.19 -15.03
N ARG A 164 11.97 -19.71 -16.07
CA ARG A 164 12.25 -20.09 -17.45
C ARG A 164 13.65 -19.65 -17.88
N GLN A 165 14.12 -18.49 -17.44
CA GLN A 165 15.48 -18.02 -17.73
C GLN A 165 16.53 -18.92 -17.06
N ILE A 166 16.30 -19.34 -15.82
CA ILE A 166 17.17 -20.29 -15.11
C ILE A 166 17.19 -21.63 -15.83
N GLN A 167 16.03 -22.20 -16.16
CA GLN A 167 15.96 -23.49 -16.88
C GLN A 167 16.66 -23.43 -18.24
N ARG A 168 16.52 -22.32 -18.98
CA ARG A 168 17.24 -22.12 -20.25
C ARG A 168 18.74 -22.07 -20.04
N LEU A 169 19.21 -21.33 -19.02
CA LEU A 169 20.63 -21.24 -18.71
C LEU A 169 21.20 -22.60 -18.28
N GLU A 170 20.49 -23.36 -17.45
CA GLU A 170 20.88 -24.71 -17.03
C GLU A 170 21.03 -25.64 -18.24
N ASN A 171 20.05 -25.64 -19.16
CA ASN A 171 20.11 -26.41 -20.40
C ASN A 171 21.28 -25.95 -21.31
N ASP A 172 21.50 -24.64 -21.46
CA ASP A 172 22.57 -24.11 -22.29
C ASP A 172 23.95 -24.51 -21.73
N ILE A 173 24.13 -24.48 -20.41
CA ILE A 173 25.36 -24.90 -19.72
C ILE A 173 25.63 -26.40 -19.93
N GLU A 174 24.60 -27.26 -19.88
CA GLU A 174 24.75 -28.70 -20.14
C GLU A 174 25.27 -28.99 -21.55
N HIS A 175 24.89 -28.17 -22.53
CA HIS A 175 25.30 -28.30 -23.93
C HIS A 175 26.59 -27.53 -24.26
N PHE A 176 27.14 -26.76 -23.31
CA PHE A 176 28.39 -26.04 -23.51
C PHE A 176 29.61 -26.96 -23.36
N PRO A 177 30.72 -26.67 -24.07
CA PRO A 177 31.98 -27.36 -23.84
C PRO A 177 32.39 -27.21 -22.37
N LYS A 178 32.70 -28.33 -21.70
CA LYS A 178 33.15 -28.34 -20.31
C LYS A 178 34.40 -27.47 -20.16
N THR A 179 34.38 -26.63 -19.15
CA THR A 179 35.48 -25.74 -18.76
C THR A 179 36.01 -26.19 -17.40
N ASP A 180 37.32 -26.09 -17.17
CA ASP A 180 37.99 -26.46 -15.91
C ASP A 180 37.87 -25.37 -14.82
N ASP A 181 37.14 -24.28 -15.08
CA ASP A 181 36.97 -23.17 -14.14
C ASP A 181 35.84 -23.43 -13.12
N GLU A 182 36.21 -23.75 -11.89
CA GLU A 182 35.31 -23.96 -10.75
C GLU A 182 34.58 -22.67 -10.30
N GLN A 183 35.05 -21.47 -10.66
CA GLN A 183 34.46 -20.19 -10.26
C GLN A 183 33.27 -19.74 -11.14
N ASP A 184 32.98 -20.45 -12.24
CA ASP A 184 31.88 -20.11 -13.15
C ASP A 184 30.50 -20.64 -12.68
N LYS A 185 30.40 -21.17 -11.45
CA LYS A 185 29.13 -21.65 -10.88
C LYS A 185 28.22 -20.47 -10.51
N PHE A 186 27.27 -20.18 -11.39
CA PHE A 186 26.24 -19.18 -11.14
C PHE A 186 25.13 -19.74 -10.22
N HIS A 187 25.06 -19.25 -8.98
CA HIS A 187 24.14 -19.72 -7.93
C HIS A 187 22.71 -19.11 -8.02
N SER A 188 22.12 -19.02 -9.21
CA SER A 188 20.78 -18.44 -9.37
C SER A 188 19.63 -19.35 -8.91
N ARG A 189 19.80 -20.67 -9.03
CA ARG A 189 18.77 -21.64 -8.68
C ARG A 189 18.36 -21.57 -7.21
N GLU A 190 19.34 -21.59 -6.31
CA GLU A 190 19.08 -21.55 -4.85
C GLU A 190 18.38 -20.24 -4.44
N GLN A 191 18.81 -19.10 -4.99
CA GLN A 191 18.18 -17.81 -4.69
C GLN A 191 16.75 -17.73 -5.21
N TYR A 192 16.50 -18.23 -6.43
CA TYR A 192 15.16 -18.32 -6.99
C TYR A 192 14.27 -19.25 -6.15
N GLU A 193 14.76 -20.42 -5.73
CA GLU A 193 13.98 -21.36 -4.92
C GLU A 193 13.57 -20.75 -3.58
N LYS A 194 14.46 -19.99 -2.92
CA LYS A 194 14.12 -19.22 -1.72
C LYS A 194 13.02 -18.19 -2.01
N LEU A 195 13.15 -17.43 -3.09
CA LEU A 195 12.17 -16.41 -3.47
C LEU A 195 10.79 -17.01 -3.82
N ALA A 196 10.78 -18.12 -4.55
CA ALA A 196 9.57 -18.88 -4.89
C ALA A 196 8.90 -19.46 -3.64
N MET A 197 9.70 -19.95 -2.68
CA MET A 197 9.18 -20.41 -1.39
C MET A 197 8.56 -19.27 -0.57
N MET A 198 9.21 -18.09 -0.55
CA MET A 198 8.64 -16.89 0.09
C MET A 198 7.30 -16.50 -0.56
N HIS A 199 7.23 -16.46 -1.89
CA HIS A 199 5.99 -16.17 -2.62
C HIS A 199 4.87 -17.19 -2.30
N LYS A 200 5.20 -18.48 -2.24
CA LYS A 200 4.23 -19.52 -1.87
C LYS A 200 3.72 -19.35 -0.43
N ASN A 201 4.58 -18.97 0.49
CA ASN A 201 4.19 -18.69 1.88
C ASN A 201 3.30 -17.44 1.97
N MET A 202 3.64 -16.38 1.23
CA MET A 202 2.83 -15.16 1.10
C MET A 202 1.41 -15.49 0.63
N GLN A 203 1.26 -16.31 -0.41
CA GLN A 203 -0.06 -16.75 -0.91
C GLN A 203 -0.86 -17.49 0.16
N LYS A 204 -0.23 -18.42 0.88
CA LYS A 204 -0.88 -19.16 1.98
C LYS A 204 -1.31 -18.25 3.13
N LEU A 205 -0.54 -17.21 3.44
CA LEU A 205 -0.91 -16.25 4.47
C LEU A 205 -2.16 -15.46 4.06
N TYR A 206 -2.23 -15.05 2.79
CA TYR A 206 -3.41 -14.37 2.25
C TYR A 206 -4.65 -15.28 2.23
N GLU A 207 -4.49 -16.55 1.81
CA GLU A 207 -5.56 -17.55 1.93
C GLU A 207 -6.01 -17.74 3.40
N GLY A 208 -5.05 -17.69 4.32
CA GLY A 208 -5.30 -17.68 5.77
C GLY A 208 -6.12 -16.48 6.23
N LEU A 209 -5.95 -15.31 5.63
CA LEU A 209 -6.78 -14.13 5.90
C LEU A 209 -8.21 -14.33 5.41
N GLY A 210 -8.41 -14.93 4.24
CA GLY A 210 -9.75 -15.24 3.74
C GLY A 210 -10.55 -16.10 4.70
N ASN A 211 -9.92 -17.12 5.27
CA ASN A 211 -10.52 -17.95 6.31
C ASN A 211 -10.81 -17.17 7.61
N PHE A 212 -9.91 -16.27 8.00
CA PHE A 212 -10.02 -15.52 9.25
C PHE A 212 -11.10 -14.42 9.18
N PHE A 213 -11.20 -13.71 8.06
CA PHE A 213 -12.16 -12.62 7.84
C PHE A 213 -13.38 -13.03 6.99
N ALA A 214 -13.52 -14.33 6.70
CA ALA A 214 -14.63 -14.92 5.96
C ALA A 214 -14.89 -14.29 4.58
N PHE A 215 -13.84 -14.14 3.77
CA PHE A 215 -13.93 -13.78 2.35
C PHE A 215 -13.24 -14.83 1.48
N ASP A 216 -13.60 -14.88 0.19
CA ASP A 216 -12.99 -15.79 -0.78
C ASP A 216 -11.72 -15.16 -1.37
N PRO A 217 -10.50 -15.70 -1.09
CA PRO A 217 -9.22 -15.19 -1.59
C PRO A 217 -9.07 -15.25 -3.12
N HIS A 218 -9.91 -16.01 -3.82
CA HIS A 218 -9.91 -16.05 -5.29
C HIS A 218 -10.79 -14.98 -5.91
N SER A 219 -11.75 -14.46 -5.14
CA SER A 219 -12.66 -13.40 -5.57
C SER A 219 -12.11 -12.00 -5.29
N VAL A 220 -11.33 -11.86 -4.20
CA VAL A 220 -10.74 -10.59 -3.76
C VAL A 220 -9.24 -10.68 -3.98
N SER A 221 -8.70 -9.81 -4.83
CA SER A 221 -7.26 -9.71 -5.05
C SER A 221 -6.55 -9.13 -3.82
N MET A 222 -5.24 -9.39 -3.69
CA MET A 222 -4.45 -8.89 -2.56
C MET A 222 -4.42 -7.37 -2.56
N GLU A 223 -4.21 -6.77 -3.73
CA GLU A 223 -4.19 -5.32 -3.92
C GLU A 223 -5.53 -4.67 -3.57
N ASP A 224 -6.67 -5.28 -3.92
CA ASP A 224 -8.00 -4.78 -3.54
C ASP A 224 -8.22 -4.86 -2.03
N PHE A 225 -7.90 -6.02 -1.42
CA PHE A 225 -8.07 -6.24 0.02
C PHE A 225 -7.25 -5.23 0.85
N PHE A 226 -5.95 -5.12 0.54
CA PHE A 226 -5.09 -4.17 1.24
C PHE A 226 -5.39 -2.72 0.87
N GLY A 227 -5.87 -2.46 -0.36
CA GLY A 227 -6.30 -1.14 -0.81
C GLY A 227 -7.51 -0.63 -0.02
N ASP A 228 -8.52 -1.47 0.18
CA ASP A 228 -9.68 -1.15 1.02
C ASP A 228 -9.26 -0.83 2.46
N LEU A 229 -8.34 -1.61 3.02
CA LEU A 229 -7.86 -1.43 4.38
C LEU A 229 -6.98 -0.18 4.53
N ALA A 230 -6.10 0.09 3.55
CA ALA A 230 -5.28 1.30 3.50
C ALA A 230 -6.17 2.55 3.43
N ASN A 231 -7.19 2.53 2.58
CA ASN A 231 -8.17 3.61 2.48
C ASN A 231 -8.92 3.79 3.81
N PHE A 232 -9.41 2.70 4.41
CA PHE A 232 -10.09 2.79 5.71
C PHE A 232 -9.20 3.39 6.81
N ARG A 233 -7.93 2.99 6.89
CA ARG A 233 -6.94 3.55 7.83
C ARG A 233 -6.83 5.07 7.68
N VAL A 234 -6.73 5.57 6.44
CA VAL A 234 -6.70 7.01 6.15
C VAL A 234 -7.98 7.68 6.61
N LEU A 235 -9.15 7.14 6.23
CA LEU A 235 -10.45 7.70 6.61
C LEU A 235 -10.64 7.75 8.14
N PHE A 236 -10.17 6.73 8.86
CA PHE A 236 -10.25 6.69 10.31
C PHE A 236 -9.39 7.79 10.95
N LEU A 237 -8.14 7.95 10.51
CA LEU A 237 -7.24 8.99 11.01
C LEU A 237 -7.77 10.40 10.70
N GLU A 238 -8.36 10.60 9.52
CA GLU A 238 -9.05 11.85 9.16
C GLU A 238 -10.21 12.12 10.11
N ALA A 239 -11.06 11.14 10.39
CA ALA A 239 -12.19 11.28 11.30
C ALA A 239 -11.76 11.64 12.74
N VAL A 240 -10.67 11.03 13.25
CA VAL A 240 -10.07 11.38 14.55
C VAL A 240 -9.62 12.84 14.55
N LYS A 241 -8.91 13.27 13.50
CA LYS A 241 -8.42 14.65 13.36
C LYS A 241 -9.57 15.66 13.26
N GLU A 242 -10.62 15.34 12.52
CA GLU A 242 -11.82 16.17 12.40
C GLU A 242 -12.57 16.27 13.73
N ASN A 243 -12.70 15.17 14.47
CA ASN A 243 -13.27 15.15 15.82
C ASN A 243 -12.49 16.03 16.80
N HIS A 244 -11.16 16.03 16.74
CA HIS A 244 -10.33 16.88 17.58
C HIS A 244 -10.58 18.36 17.28
N LYS A 245 -10.52 18.75 16.00
CA LYS A 245 -10.81 20.14 15.57
C LYS A 245 -12.20 20.60 15.99
N LYS A 246 -13.21 19.73 15.85
CA LYS A 246 -14.59 20.02 16.23
C LYS A 246 -14.70 20.28 17.73
N ARG A 247 -14.09 19.44 18.58
CA ARG A 247 -14.06 19.64 20.04
C ARG A 247 -13.38 20.96 20.43
N GLU A 248 -12.24 21.28 19.83
CA GLU A 248 -11.56 22.56 20.08
C GLU A 248 -12.43 23.77 19.70
N MET A 249 -13.14 23.70 18.57
CA MET A 249 -14.04 24.76 18.13
C MET A 249 -15.24 24.91 19.08
N GLU A 250 -15.86 23.80 19.48
CA GLU A 250 -16.97 23.78 20.44
C GLU A 250 -16.56 24.37 21.80
N GLU A 251 -15.37 24.04 22.30
CA GLU A 251 -14.83 24.64 23.52
C GLU A 251 -14.60 26.14 23.39
N LYS A 252 -14.04 26.61 22.27
CA LYS A 252 -13.84 28.04 22.01
C LYS A 252 -15.17 28.79 21.97
N ILE A 253 -16.17 28.25 21.29
CA ILE A 253 -17.52 28.82 21.23
C ILE A 253 -18.16 28.86 22.62
N LYS A 254 -18.03 27.77 23.40
CA LYS A 254 -18.58 27.70 24.77
C LYS A 254 -17.92 28.73 25.69
N ARG A 255 -16.59 28.87 25.63
CA ARG A 255 -15.84 29.88 26.41
C ARG A 255 -16.24 31.31 26.02
N ALA A 256 -16.40 31.59 24.71
CA ALA A 256 -16.84 32.90 24.23
C ALA A 256 -18.28 33.24 24.67
N LYS A 257 -19.21 32.27 24.64
CA LYS A 257 -20.59 32.45 25.13
C LYS A 257 -20.61 32.76 26.63
N LEU A 258 -19.90 31.98 27.45
CA LEU A 258 -19.81 32.20 28.90
C LEU A 258 -19.19 33.56 29.24
N ALA A 259 -18.16 34.00 28.50
CA ALA A 259 -17.56 35.32 28.68
C ALA A 259 -18.54 36.45 28.34
N LYS A 260 -19.32 36.31 27.25
CA LYS A 260 -20.34 37.29 26.86
C LYS A 260 -21.48 37.37 27.88
N GLU A 261 -21.99 36.24 28.34
CA GLU A 261 -23.04 36.18 29.38
C GLU A 261 -22.58 36.80 30.69
N LYS A 262 -21.33 36.53 31.12
CA LYS A 262 -20.75 37.15 32.31
C LYS A 262 -20.62 38.67 32.16
N ALA A 263 -20.10 39.14 31.02
CA ALA A 263 -19.97 40.58 30.75
C ALA A 263 -21.33 41.30 30.71
N GLU A 264 -22.37 40.65 30.18
CA GLU A 264 -23.73 41.18 30.12
C GLU A 264 -24.37 41.24 31.51
N ARG A 265 -24.19 40.19 32.34
CA ARG A 265 -24.64 40.18 33.74
C ARG A 265 -23.96 41.28 34.56
N GLU A 266 -22.64 41.42 34.46
CA GLU A 266 -21.90 42.50 35.14
C GLU A 266 -22.36 43.91 34.70
N LYS A 267 -22.69 44.08 33.41
CA LYS A 267 -23.23 45.35 32.90
C LYS A 267 -24.63 45.64 33.46
N GLN A 268 -25.51 44.64 33.52
CA GLN A 268 -26.85 44.78 34.11
C GLN A 268 -26.79 45.11 35.61
N GLU A 269 -25.93 44.43 36.37
CA GLU A 269 -25.72 44.71 37.80
C GLU A 269 -25.21 46.14 38.03
N ARG A 270 -24.26 46.62 37.22
CA ARG A 270 -23.77 48.01 37.29
C ARG A 270 -24.88 49.02 36.98
N GLN A 271 -25.74 48.73 36.02
CA GLN A 271 -26.88 49.60 35.68
C GLN A 271 -27.94 49.63 36.80
N GLN A 272 -28.24 48.48 37.43
CA GLN A 272 -29.16 48.40 38.56
C GLN A 272 -28.63 49.15 39.78
N LYS A 273 -27.36 48.95 40.16
CA LYS A 273 -26.72 49.70 41.26
C LYS A 273 -26.76 51.21 41.03
N LYS A 274 -26.50 51.66 39.79
CA LYS A 274 -26.62 53.08 39.43
C LYS A 274 -28.04 53.62 39.59
N LYS A 275 -29.08 52.88 39.18
CA LYS A 275 -30.47 53.28 39.36
C LYS A 275 -30.85 53.37 40.84
N GLN A 276 -30.48 52.38 41.65
CA GLN A 276 -30.72 52.37 43.09
C GLN A 276 -30.08 53.58 43.80
N LEU A 277 -28.84 53.93 43.44
CA LEU A 277 -28.16 55.11 43.99
C LEU A 277 -28.83 56.44 43.61
N ILE A 278 -29.41 56.53 42.40
CA ILE A 278 -30.14 57.73 41.95
C ILE A 278 -31.47 57.86 42.68
N ASP A 279 -32.20 56.76 42.89
CA ASP A 279 -33.48 56.77 43.60
C ASP A 279 -33.35 57.03 45.10
N MET A 280 -32.21 56.66 45.73
CA MET A 280 -31.93 56.97 47.14
C MET A 280 -31.55 58.44 47.39
N ASN A 281 -31.19 59.19 46.34
CA ASN A 281 -30.79 60.60 46.42
C ASN A 281 -31.92 61.57 46.03
N LYS A 282 -33.14 61.07 45.82
CA LYS A 282 -34.38 61.86 45.65
C LYS A 282 -35.23 61.80 46.91
#